data_AF-A0AA95KSA2-F1
#
_entry.id   AF-A0AA95KSA2-F1
#
_cell.length_a   1.000
_cell.length_b   1.000
_cell.length_c   1.000
_cell.angle_alpha   90.00
_cell.angle_beta   90.00
_cell.angle_gamma   90.00
#
_symmetry.space_group_name_H-M   'P 1'
#
loop_
_entity.id
_entity.type
_entity.pdbx_description
1 polymer ?
#
loop_
_entity_poly.entity_id
_entity_poly.type
_entity_poly.pdbx_seq_one_letter_code
_entity_poly.pdbx_strand_id
1 'polypeptide(L)' 'MAVGECEVFPLSQARSIGSTIYGANLAVERANGYKWSAKTNIEKKTVTVTRTQ' A
#
# COMPACT_ATOMS: atom_id res chain seq x y z
N MET A 1 7.75 -4.99 -4.77
CA MET A 1 7.68 -5.42 -3.36
C MET A 1 7.35 -6.90 -3.34
N ALA A 2 8.18 -7.71 -2.68
CA ALA A 2 7.90 -9.13 -2.47
C ALA A 2 6.74 -9.32 -1.46
N VAL A 3 6.19 -10.53 -1.37
CA VAL A 3 5.18 -10.84 -0.33
C VAL A 3 5.87 -10.80 1.04
N GLY A 4 5.23 -10.15 2.01
CA GLY A 4 5.78 -9.97 3.36
C GLY A 4 6.71 -8.77 3.52
N GLU A 5 7.04 -8.08 2.43
CA GLU A 5 7.78 -6.81 2.51
C GLU A 5 6.87 -5.63 2.84
N CYS A 6 7.47 -4.63 3.47
CA CYS A 6 6.86 -3.35 3.79
C CYS A 6 7.68 -2.23 3.17
N GLU A 7 7.02 -1.21 2.64
CA GLU A 7 7.66 0.01 2.17
C GLU A 7 7.02 1.24 2.82
N VAL A 8 7.84 2.24 3.13
CA VAL A 8 7.43 3.41 3.91
C VAL A 8 7.49 4.64 3.03
N PHE A 9 6.37 5.34 2.94
CA PHE A 9 6.21 6.55 2.15
C PHE A 9 5.89 7.75 3.05
N PRO A 10 6.17 8.99 2.62
CA PRO A 10 5.74 10.18 3.34
C PRO A 10 4.21 10.32 3.34
N LEU A 11 3.64 10.86 4.42
CA LEU A 11 2.20 11.06 4.58
C LEU A 11 1.56 11.91 3.46
N SER A 12 2.33 12.82 2.86
CA SER A 12 1.89 13.63 1.72
C SER A 12 1.45 12.78 0.51
N GLN A 13 1.92 11.53 0.40
CA GLN A 13 1.56 10.61 -0.68
C GLN A 13 0.36 9.71 -0.35
N ALA A 14 -0.24 9.81 0.85
CA ALA A 14 -1.32 8.92 1.30
C ALA A 14 -2.48 8.80 0.31
N ARG A 15 -2.87 9.91 -0.33
CA ARG A 15 -3.95 9.91 -1.32
C ARG A 15 -3.58 9.15 -2.60
N SER A 16 -2.37 9.34 -3.10
CA SER A 16 -1.86 8.63 -4.28
C SER A 16 -1.69 7.13 -4.01
N ILE A 17 -1.22 6.78 -2.81
CA ILE A 17 -1.13 5.39 -2.34
C ILE A 17 -2.52 4.76 -2.27
N GLY A 18 -3.50 5.43 -1.67
CA GLY A 18 -4.88 4.95 -1.60
C GLY A 18 -5.48 4.73 -3.00
N SER A 19 -5.28 5.67 -3.92
CA SER A 19 -5.72 5.54 -5.31
C SER A 19 -5.10 4.31 -5.99
N THR A 20 -3.83 4.02 -5.72
CA THR A 20 -3.14 2.86 -6.30
C THR A 20 -3.61 1.55 -5.66
N ILE A 21 -3.66 1.48 -4.33
CA ILE A 21 -3.99 0.27 -3.56
C ILE A 21 -5.44 -0.14 -3.77
N TYR A 22 -6.37 0.82 -3.83
CA TYR A 22 -7.81 0.57 -3.91
C TYR A 22 -8.40 0.82 -5.30
N GLY A 23 -7.68 1.49 -6.20
CA GLY A 23 -8.09 1.71 -7.59
C GLY A 23 -7.81 0.52 -8.52
N ALA A 24 -7.88 0.78 -9.82
CA ALA A 24 -7.74 -0.25 -10.87
C ALA A 24 -6.28 -0.71 -11.09
N ASN A 25 -5.29 0.08 -10.64
CA ASN A 25 -3.87 -0.18 -10.92
C ASN A 25 -3.37 -1.52 -10.36
N LEU A 26 -3.97 -2.04 -9.29
CA LEU A 26 -3.63 -3.33 -8.69
C LEU A 26 -4.72 -4.39 -8.89
N ALA A 27 -5.63 -4.21 -9.86
CA ALA A 27 -6.71 -5.17 -10.10
C ALA A 27 -6.18 -6.57 -10.47
N VAL A 28 -5.12 -6.64 -11.28
CA VAL A 28 -4.46 -7.91 -11.65
C VAL A 28 -3.83 -8.59 -10.43
N GLU A 29 -3.17 -7.83 -9.56
CA GLU A 29 -2.59 -8.37 -8.33
C GLU A 29 -3.68 -8.96 -7.41
N ARG A 30 -4.82 -8.29 -7.27
CA ARG A 30 -5.96 -8.82 -6.50
C ARG A 30 -6.56 -10.08 -7.13
N ALA A 31 -6.64 -10.14 -8.46
CA ALA A 31 -7.10 -11.34 -9.17
C ALA A 31 -6.15 -12.53 -8.94
N ASN A 32 -4.86 -12.26 -8.76
CA ASN A 32 -3.85 -13.26 -8.40
C ASN A 32 -3.79 -13.57 -6.90
N GLY A 33 -4.74 -13.08 -6.10
CA GLY A 33 -4.86 -13.33 -4.66
C GLY A 33 -4.10 -12.36 -3.76
N TYR A 34 -3.24 -11.49 -4.31
CA TYR A 34 -2.44 -10.58 -3.51
C TYR A 34 -3.30 -9.47 -2.88
N LYS A 35 -3.02 -9.19 -1.61
CA LYS A 35 -3.66 -8.13 -0.83
C LYS A 35 -2.66 -7.08 -0.43
N TRP A 36 -3.06 -5.83 -0.61
CA TRP A 36 -2.26 -4.67 -0.30
C TRP A 36 -2.94 -3.89 0.84
N SER A 37 -2.18 -3.54 1.86
CA SER A 37 -2.67 -2.72 2.97
C SER A 37 -1.77 -1.52 3.20
N ALA A 38 -2.35 -0.43 3.71
CA ALA A 38 -1.62 0.77 4.08
C ALA A 38 -1.98 1.18 5.51
N LYS A 39 -0.98 1.40 6.34
CA LYS A 39 -1.11 1.87 7.71
C LYS A 39 -0.46 3.22 7.87
N THR A 40 -1.25 4.21 8.28
CA THR A 40 -0.78 5.57 8.53
C THR A 40 -0.16 5.68 9.92
N ASN A 41 0.99 6.33 10.02
CA ASN A 41 1.60 6.77 11.27
C ASN A 41 1.66 8.30 11.27
N ILE A 42 0.80 8.93 12.09
CA ILE A 42 0.66 10.39 12.15
C ILE A 42 1.88 11.04 12.83
N GLU A 43 2.40 10.43 13.90
CA GLU A 43 3.56 10.94 14.66
C GLU A 43 4.80 11.02 13.78
N LYS A 44 5.07 9.96 13.01
CA LYS A 44 6.21 9.88 12.10
C LYS A 44 5.94 10.53 10.74
N LYS A 45 4.71 11.00 10.48
CA LYS A 45 4.27 11.52 9.19
C LYS A 45 4.56 10.57 8.02
N THR A 46 4.30 9.28 8.21
CA THR A 46 4.52 8.25 7.18
C THR A 46 3.31 7.35 6.97
N VAL A 47 3.32 6.64 5.84
CA VAL A 47 2.40 5.56 5.51
C VAL A 47 3.24 4.33 5.21
N THR A 48 2.98 3.23 5.91
CA THR A 48 3.60 1.94 5.64
C THR A 48 2.66 1.12 4.77
N VAL A 49 3.14 0.66 3.62
CA VAL A 49 2.41 -0.21 2.70
C VAL A 49 2.97 -1.62 2.83
N THR A 50 2.10 -2.61 2.94
CA THR A 50 2.47 -4.03 3.05
C THR A 50 1.78 -4.83 1.96
N ARG A 51 2.54 -5.70 1.28
CA ARG A 51 1.99 -6.70 0.36
C ARG A 51 1.90 -8.06 1.04
N THR A 52 0.73 -8.66 0.95
CA THR A 52 0.42 -10.01 1.47
C THR A 52 -0.18 -10.86 0.34
N GLN A 53 -0.14 -12.18 0.48
CA GLN A 53 -0.79 -13.14 -0.42
C GLN A 53 -2.03 -13.72 0.25
#